data_AF-A0AAD4HTM0-F1
#
_entry.id   AF-A0AAD4HTM0-F1
#
_cell.length_a   1.000
_cell.length_b   1.000
_cell.length_c   1.000
_cell.angle_alpha   90.00
_cell.angle_beta   90.00
_cell.angle_gamma   90.00
#
_symmetry.space_group_name_H-M   'P 1'
#
loop_
_entity.id
_entity.type
_entity.pdbx_description
1 polymer ?
#
loop_
_entity_poly.entity_id
_entity_poly.type
_entity_poly.pdbx_seq_one_letter_code
_entity_poly.pdbx_strand_id
1 'polypeptide(L)'
;MYLKLNPHFIAFRCEWENCPAELQNLETLRKHLLVVHTRPPPPPPPPPATQSTSTPTKPQQQPPLRSRSPPFPCKWSTCTTPPLPSFASFTAHIEAAHLLPHLWHAGEGPRNTVPSPSSSTSEPRPPNPNPNSHSKLPAYLLDPLTGRQVTPSVATQEMENEDDRRRRQARINRVLALRDRHAPDEVEYTAREMGMIARVLAERRARQKMFGEYKERVEREAGGIGEILEAG
;
A
#
# COMPACT_ATOMS: atom_id res chain seq x y z
N MET A 1 27.14 -3.20 11.68
CA MET A 1 25.97 -4.10 11.55
C MET A 1 24.94 -3.64 10.52
N TYR A 2 24.75 -2.33 10.28
CA TYR A 2 23.73 -1.83 9.33
C TYR A 2 24.03 -2.03 7.83
N LEU A 3 25.29 -2.22 7.43
CA LEU A 3 25.70 -2.38 6.02
C LEU A 3 25.29 -3.70 5.34
N LYS A 4 24.69 -4.65 6.09
CA LYS A 4 24.15 -5.92 5.57
C LYS A 4 22.63 -5.90 5.42
N LEU A 5 21.99 -4.82 5.82
CA LEU A 5 20.56 -4.67 5.59
C LEU A 5 20.38 -4.35 4.11
N ASN A 6 19.66 -5.22 3.40
CA ASN A 6 19.15 -4.95 2.08
C ASN A 6 17.66 -4.62 2.22
N PRO A 7 17.31 -3.40 2.70
CA PRO A 7 15.91 -3.04 2.89
C PRO A 7 15.24 -2.99 1.52
N HIS A 8 14.30 -3.90 1.31
CA HIS A 8 13.43 -3.85 0.14
C HIS A 8 12.39 -2.75 0.36
N PHE A 9 12.56 -1.62 -0.32
CA PHE A 9 11.56 -0.57 -0.36
C PHE A 9 10.49 -0.95 -1.40
N ILE A 10 9.23 -0.91 -0.99
CA ILE A 10 8.11 -1.10 -1.90
C ILE A 10 7.89 0.24 -2.61
N ALA A 11 8.24 0.31 -3.89
CA ALA A 11 7.97 1.48 -4.71
C ALA A 11 6.46 1.57 -5.02
N PHE A 12 5.90 2.75 -4.87
CA PHE A 12 4.53 3.07 -5.24
C PHE A 12 4.49 3.54 -6.70
N ARG A 13 3.84 2.78 -7.57
CA ARG A 13 3.63 3.18 -8.96
C ARG A 13 2.38 4.02 -9.11
N CYS A 14 2.48 5.10 -9.87
CA CYS A 14 1.30 5.86 -10.29
C CYS A 14 0.62 5.12 -11.45
N GLU A 15 -0.64 4.71 -11.28
CA GLU A 15 -1.40 4.03 -12.34
C GLU A 15 -2.30 4.99 -13.12
N TRP A 16 -1.96 6.28 -13.13
CA TRP A 16 -2.64 7.23 -13.99
C TRP A 16 -2.32 6.93 -15.45
N GLU A 17 -3.28 7.16 -16.34
CA GLU A 17 -3.12 6.95 -17.78
C GLU A 17 -1.82 7.59 -18.30
N ASN A 18 -0.90 6.74 -18.80
CA ASN A 18 0.42 7.11 -19.33
C ASN A 18 1.37 7.81 -18.33
N CYS A 19 1.26 7.53 -17.03
CA CYS A 19 2.20 8.05 -16.03
C CYS A 19 3.24 6.98 -15.62
N PRO A 20 4.54 7.16 -15.91
CA PRO A 20 5.59 6.20 -15.52
C PRO A 20 6.15 6.46 -14.11
N ALA A 21 5.51 7.30 -13.29
CA ALA A 21 6.09 7.74 -12.02
C ALA A 21 6.16 6.60 -10.99
N GLU A 22 7.36 6.36 -10.48
CA GLU A 22 7.63 5.49 -9.33
C GLU A 22 8.05 6.34 -8.14
N LEU A 23 7.36 6.16 -7.01
CA LEU A 23 7.47 7.01 -5.84
C LEU A 23 7.81 6.18 -4.59
N GLN A 24 8.63 6.73 -3.70
CA GLN A 24 9.16 5.97 -2.56
C GLN A 24 8.21 5.93 -1.35
N ASN A 25 7.22 6.83 -1.29
CA ASN A 25 6.24 6.85 -0.20
C ASN A 25 4.86 7.30 -0.69
N LEU A 26 3.81 6.94 0.05
CA LEU A 26 2.44 7.26 -0.36
C LEU A 26 2.13 8.75 -0.32
N GLU A 27 2.76 9.53 0.57
CA GLU A 27 2.54 10.97 0.64
C GLU A 27 3.03 11.69 -0.62
N THR A 28 4.15 11.23 -1.19
CA THR A 28 4.68 11.70 -2.46
C THR A 28 3.79 11.28 -3.62
N LEU A 29 3.22 10.07 -3.61
CA LEU A 29 2.20 9.68 -4.58
C LEU A 29 0.98 10.59 -4.49
N ARG A 30 0.43 10.81 -3.29
CA ARG A 30 -0.71 11.71 -3.09
C ARG A 30 -0.45 13.11 -3.63
N LYS A 31 0.71 13.71 -3.30
CA LYS A 31 1.10 15.03 -3.83
C LYS A 31 1.28 15.00 -5.35
N HIS A 32 1.88 13.94 -5.88
CA HIS A 32 2.06 13.74 -7.32
C HIS A 32 0.71 13.74 -8.05
N LEU A 33 -0.28 12.97 -7.58
CA LEU A 33 -1.61 12.92 -8.19
C LEU A 33 -2.29 14.30 -8.19
N LEU A 34 -2.21 15.00 -7.06
CA LEU A 34 -2.85 16.31 -6.92
C LEU A 34 -2.15 17.39 -7.74
N VAL A 35 -0.83 17.36 -7.91
CA VAL A 35 -0.09 18.43 -8.62
C VAL A 35 0.03 18.15 -10.12
N VAL A 36 0.37 16.92 -10.49
CA VAL A 36 0.70 16.56 -11.89
C VAL A 36 -0.57 16.32 -12.70
N HIS A 37 -1.58 15.67 -12.12
CA HIS A 37 -2.76 15.25 -12.86
C HIS A 37 -3.98 16.17 -12.70
N THR A 38 -3.91 17.20 -11.84
CA THR A 38 -4.96 18.24 -11.78
C THR A 38 -4.54 19.56 -12.40
N ARG A 39 -3.32 19.65 -12.96
CA ARG A 39 -2.89 20.85 -13.66
C ARG A 39 -3.73 21.03 -14.92
N PRO A 40 -4.50 22.14 -15.04
CA PRO A 40 -5.25 22.40 -16.25
C PRO A 40 -4.29 22.53 -17.45
N PRO A 41 -4.71 22.09 -18.65
CA PRO A 41 -3.89 22.23 -19.85
C PRO A 41 -3.52 23.72 -20.05
N PRO A 42 -2.31 24.01 -20.54
CA PRO A 42 -1.91 25.39 -20.82
C PRO A 42 -2.92 26.03 -21.79
N PRO A 43 -3.25 27.32 -21.61
CA PRO A 43 -4.11 28.01 -22.56
C PRO A 43 -3.48 27.93 -23.96
N PRO A 44 -4.29 27.73 -25.02
CA PRO A 44 -3.76 27.73 -26.38
C PRO A 44 -3.03 29.06 -26.64
N PRO A 45 -1.92 29.05 -27.40
CA PRO A 45 -1.21 30.27 -27.74
C PRO A 45 -2.19 31.25 -28.41
N PRO A 46 -2.10 32.55 -28.09
CA PRO A 46 -2.96 33.54 -28.74
C PRO A 46 -2.76 33.45 -30.25
N PRO A 47 -3.85 33.49 -31.05
CA PRO A 47 -3.72 33.54 -32.49
C PRO A 47 -2.85 34.74 -32.90
N PRO A 48 -2.01 34.60 -33.93
CA PRO A 48 -1.16 35.70 -34.38
C PRO A 48 -2.03 36.92 -34.69
N ALA A 49 -1.64 38.06 -34.12
CA ALA A 49 -2.34 39.33 -34.25
C ALA A 49 -2.41 39.76 -35.73
N THR A 50 -3.51 39.44 -36.40
CA THR A 50 -3.92 40.14 -37.62
C THR A 50 -4.62 41.42 -37.20
N GLN A 51 -4.00 42.52 -37.61
CA GLN A 51 -4.39 43.89 -37.29
C GLN A 51 -5.75 44.22 -37.92
N SER A 52 -6.65 44.72 -37.07
CA SER A 52 -7.48 45.91 -37.28
C SER A 52 -8.18 46.12 -38.61
N THR A 53 -9.52 45.99 -38.61
CA THR A 53 -10.38 47.07 -39.13
C THR A 53 -11.66 47.19 -38.29
N SER A 54 -11.91 48.43 -37.89
CA SER A 54 -13.02 48.98 -37.11
C SER A 54 -14.41 48.75 -37.70
N THR A 55 -15.41 48.53 -36.84
CA THR A 55 -16.71 49.25 -36.88
C THR A 55 -17.48 49.03 -35.57
N PRO A 56 -18.19 50.04 -35.05
CA PRO A 56 -19.03 49.91 -33.86
C PRO A 56 -20.46 49.49 -34.26
N THR A 57 -21.16 48.77 -33.38
CA THR A 57 -22.57 49.02 -32.95
C THR A 57 -23.21 47.75 -32.39
N LYS A 58 -23.84 47.92 -31.21
CA LYS A 58 -25.00 47.21 -30.61
C LYS A 58 -24.70 46.37 -29.34
N PRO A 59 -25.45 46.61 -28.23
CA PRO A 59 -25.33 45.83 -27.01
C PRO A 59 -25.99 44.46 -27.25
N GLN A 60 -25.17 43.41 -27.28
CA GLN A 60 -25.64 42.04 -27.40
C GLN A 60 -25.46 41.32 -26.07
N GLN A 61 -26.57 40.73 -25.66
CA GLN A 61 -26.83 40.03 -24.41
C GLN A 61 -25.71 39.04 -24.06
N GLN A 62 -25.47 38.91 -22.75
CA GLN A 62 -24.67 37.83 -22.18
C GLN A 62 -25.16 36.48 -22.76
N PRO A 63 -24.29 35.66 -23.36
CA PRO A 63 -24.68 34.32 -23.76
C PRO A 63 -25.01 33.50 -22.50
N PRO A 64 -25.97 32.56 -22.60
CA PRO A 64 -26.42 31.77 -21.45
C PRO A 64 -25.25 30.99 -20.86
N LEU A 65 -25.25 30.89 -19.53
CA LEU A 65 -24.31 30.14 -18.68
C LEU A 65 -23.83 28.88 -19.39
N ARG A 66 -22.58 28.92 -19.89
CA ARG A 66 -21.88 27.76 -20.45
C ARG A 66 -22.00 26.61 -19.46
N SER A 67 -22.57 25.49 -19.91
CA SER A 67 -22.54 24.23 -19.18
C SER A 67 -21.10 23.90 -18.82
N ARG A 68 -20.74 24.13 -17.55
CA ARG A 68 -19.43 23.76 -17.01
C ARG A 68 -19.43 22.24 -16.89
N SER A 69 -18.80 21.57 -17.85
CA SER A 69 -18.37 20.19 -17.63
C SER A 69 -17.54 20.14 -16.33
N PRO A 70 -17.71 19.10 -15.50
CA PRO A 70 -16.92 18.97 -14.28
C PRO A 70 -15.42 18.93 -14.65
N PRO A 71 -14.57 19.81 -14.07
CA PRO A 71 -13.22 20.03 -14.60
C PRO A 71 -12.19 18.98 -14.18
N PHE A 72 -12.54 18.02 -13.32
CA PHE A 72 -11.57 17.07 -12.74
C PHE A 72 -11.84 15.63 -13.17
N PRO A 73 -11.31 15.18 -14.32
CA PRO A 73 -11.40 13.78 -14.73
C PRO A 73 -10.47 12.91 -13.88
N CYS A 74 -10.97 11.76 -13.44
CA CYS A 74 -10.13 10.69 -12.91
C CYS A 74 -9.75 9.74 -14.06
N LYS A 75 -8.45 9.62 -14.34
CA LYS A 75 -7.92 8.74 -15.41
C LYS A 75 -7.04 7.64 -14.83
N TRP A 76 -7.38 7.19 -13.64
CA TRP A 76 -6.74 6.03 -13.04
C TRP A 76 -7.08 4.78 -13.85
N SER A 77 -6.12 3.87 -14.04
CA SER A 77 -6.15 2.69 -14.93
C SER A 77 -7.48 1.90 -14.94
N THR A 78 -8.09 1.72 -13.77
CA THR A 78 -9.30 0.93 -13.55
C THR A 78 -10.51 1.77 -13.15
N CYS A 79 -10.38 3.10 -13.08
CA CYS A 79 -11.43 3.96 -12.60
C CYS A 79 -12.40 4.36 -13.70
N THR A 80 -13.69 4.13 -13.45
CA THR A 80 -14.79 4.48 -14.36
C THR A 80 -15.61 5.69 -13.85
N THR A 81 -15.10 6.40 -12.84
CA THR A 81 -15.85 7.50 -12.21
C THR A 81 -15.96 8.68 -13.19
N PRO A 82 -17.16 9.25 -13.38
CA PRO A 82 -17.33 10.42 -14.24
C PRO A 82 -16.54 11.62 -13.68
N PRO A 83 -16.24 12.63 -14.51
CA PRO A 83 -15.52 13.81 -14.08
C PRO A 83 -16.17 14.45 -12.85
N LEU A 84 -15.35 14.82 -11.87
CA LEU A 84 -15.81 15.33 -10.58
C LEU A 84 -16.01 16.86 -10.61
N PRO A 85 -17.05 17.38 -9.93
CA PRO A 85 -17.44 18.79 -10.03
C PRO A 85 -16.51 19.75 -9.30
N SER A 86 -15.75 19.28 -8.32
CA SER A 86 -14.87 20.11 -7.49
C SER A 86 -13.55 19.41 -7.18
N PHE A 87 -12.53 20.20 -6.85
CA PHE A 87 -11.23 19.68 -6.43
C PHE A 87 -11.34 18.91 -5.10
N ALA A 88 -12.23 19.34 -4.20
CA ALA A 88 -12.52 18.64 -2.95
C ALA A 88 -13.13 17.26 -3.21
N SER A 89 -14.14 17.17 -4.08
CA SER A 89 -14.72 15.88 -4.48
C SER A 89 -13.70 14.99 -5.19
N PHE A 90 -12.84 15.57 -6.02
CA PHE A 90 -11.76 14.84 -6.68
C PHE A 90 -10.76 14.27 -5.65
N THR A 91 -10.30 15.08 -4.71
CA THR A 91 -9.36 14.67 -3.67
C THR A 91 -9.95 13.55 -2.82
N ALA A 92 -11.21 13.69 -2.38
CA ALA A 92 -11.92 12.66 -1.63
C ALA A 92 -12.06 11.35 -2.44
N HIS A 93 -12.37 11.46 -3.74
CA HIS A 93 -12.44 10.31 -4.64
C HIS A 93 -11.10 9.60 -4.76
N ILE A 94 -10.01 10.33 -5.05
CA ILE A 94 -8.66 9.75 -5.19
C ILE A 94 -8.23 9.05 -3.90
N GLU A 95 -8.46 9.69 -2.75
CA GLU A 95 -8.14 9.11 -1.45
C GLU A 95 -8.90 7.82 -1.21
N ALA A 96 -10.23 7.84 -1.36
CA ALA A 96 -11.07 6.71 -1.01
C ALA A 96 -10.98 5.56 -2.02
N ALA A 97 -10.95 5.87 -3.31
CA ALA A 97 -11.04 4.86 -4.37
C ALA A 97 -9.68 4.26 -4.73
N HIS A 98 -8.58 5.02 -4.65
CA HIS A 98 -7.28 4.57 -5.17
C HIS A 98 -6.23 4.47 -4.07
N LEU A 99 -6.06 5.51 -3.24
CA LEU A 99 -5.00 5.51 -2.22
C LEU A 99 -5.30 4.56 -1.05
N LEU A 100 -6.55 4.47 -0.58
CA LEU A 100 -6.92 3.55 0.50
C LEU A 100 -6.65 2.07 0.13
N PRO A 101 -7.05 1.55 -1.04
CA PRO A 101 -6.67 0.20 -1.46
C PRO A 101 -5.15 -0.02 -1.49
N HIS A 102 -4.38 0.95 -2.00
CA HIS A 102 -2.92 0.87 -1.95
C HIS A 102 -2.36 0.78 -0.54
N LEU A 103 -2.91 1.52 0.43
CA LEU A 103 -2.52 1.43 1.85
C LEU A 103 -2.78 0.03 2.41
N TRP A 104 -3.94 -0.56 2.11
CA TRP A 104 -4.25 -1.94 2.50
C TRP A 104 -3.24 -2.94 1.91
N HIS A 105 -2.93 -2.83 0.62
CA HIS A 105 -1.96 -3.72 -0.03
C HIS A 105 -0.53 -3.54 0.48
N ALA A 106 -0.16 -2.32 0.87
CA ALA A 106 1.14 -2.04 1.48
C ALA A 106 1.23 -2.43 2.97
N GLY A 107 0.14 -2.89 3.59
CA GLY A 107 0.10 -3.24 5.01
C GLY A 107 -0.01 -2.04 5.97
N GLU A 108 -0.14 -0.83 5.43
CA GLU A 108 -0.29 0.44 6.17
C GLU A 108 -1.76 0.91 6.17
N GLY A 109 -2.70 -0.04 6.17
CA GLY A 109 -4.14 0.25 6.23
C GLY A 109 -4.52 1.10 7.46
N PRO A 110 -5.76 1.65 7.50
CA PRO A 110 -6.22 2.50 8.59
C PRO A 110 -5.84 1.90 9.95
N ARG A 111 -4.96 2.60 10.67
CA ARG A 111 -4.60 2.19 12.03
C ARG A 111 -5.87 2.29 12.86
N ASN A 112 -6.20 1.22 13.57
CA ASN A 112 -7.15 1.31 14.68
C ASN A 112 -6.60 2.38 15.62
N THR A 113 -7.15 3.58 15.56
CA THR A 113 -6.95 4.59 16.58
C THR A 113 -7.60 3.99 17.82
N VAL A 114 -6.79 3.30 18.63
CA VAL A 114 -7.17 3.04 20.01
C VAL A 114 -7.58 4.40 20.56
N PRO A 115 -8.82 4.59 21.05
CA PRO A 115 -9.17 5.82 21.72
C PRO A 115 -8.18 5.96 22.88
N SER A 116 -7.23 6.88 22.73
CA SER A 116 -6.28 7.15 23.79
C SER A 116 -7.10 7.67 24.98
N PRO A 117 -6.97 7.08 26.17
CA PRO A 117 -7.78 7.47 27.31
C PRO A 117 -7.22 8.78 27.89
N SER A 118 -7.41 9.90 27.21
CA SER A 118 -7.36 11.22 27.85
C SER A 118 -7.83 12.36 26.93
N SER A 119 -8.86 13.04 27.43
CA SER A 119 -9.04 14.50 27.42
C SER A 119 -9.93 15.16 26.36
N SER A 120 -11.03 15.72 26.90
CA SER A 120 -11.76 16.92 26.49
C SER A 120 -12.49 16.90 25.15
N THR A 121 -13.67 16.28 25.14
CA THR A 121 -14.85 16.94 24.55
C THR A 121 -16.01 16.79 25.53
N SER A 122 -16.55 17.93 25.92
CA SER A 122 -17.67 18.13 26.83
C SER A 122 -18.97 17.56 26.25
N GLU A 123 -19.25 16.29 26.51
CA GLU A 123 -20.60 15.74 26.52
C GLU A 123 -20.79 15.12 27.92
N PRO A 124 -21.86 15.44 28.66
CA PRO A 124 -22.06 14.88 29.99
C PRO A 124 -22.35 13.39 29.84
N ARG A 125 -21.31 12.57 30.06
CA ARG A 125 -21.49 11.13 30.24
C ARG A 125 -22.37 10.95 31.49
N PRO A 126 -23.57 10.34 31.38
CA PRO A 126 -24.35 10.05 32.58
C PRO A 126 -23.53 9.14 33.50
N PRO A 127 -23.63 9.32 34.83
CA PRO A 127 -22.88 8.53 35.79
C PRO A 127 -23.33 7.07 35.62
N ASN A 128 -22.42 6.20 35.16
CA ASN A 128 -22.68 4.77 35.10
C ASN A 128 -22.78 4.24 36.53
N PRO A 129 -23.94 3.79 37.02
CA PRO A 129 -24.06 3.29 38.39
C PRO A 129 -23.84 1.78 38.48
N ASN A 130 -23.41 1.08 37.41
CA ASN A 130 -23.35 -0.38 37.47
C ASN A 130 -22.18 -1.02 36.66
N PRO A 131 -21.22 -1.69 37.33
CA PRO A 131 -20.18 -2.48 36.65
C PRO A 131 -20.72 -3.72 35.91
N ASN A 132 -22.01 -4.07 36.05
CA ASN A 132 -22.68 -5.15 35.29
C ASN A 132 -23.50 -4.68 34.08
N SER A 133 -23.37 -3.42 33.67
CA SER A 133 -23.98 -2.91 32.44
C SER A 133 -23.15 -3.35 31.22
N HIS A 134 -23.40 -4.55 30.70
CA HIS A 134 -22.96 -4.92 29.37
C HIS A 134 -23.65 -3.99 28.36
N SER A 135 -22.95 -2.98 27.89
CA SER A 135 -23.38 -2.16 26.75
C SER A 135 -23.84 -3.10 25.63
N LYS A 136 -25.08 -2.93 25.16
CA LYS A 136 -25.72 -3.76 24.13
C LYS A 136 -24.72 -4.13 23.01
N LEU A 137 -24.39 -5.42 22.90
CA LEU A 137 -23.48 -5.91 21.88
C LEU A 137 -24.05 -5.58 20.49
N PRO A 138 -23.20 -5.16 19.52
CA PRO A 138 -23.68 -4.85 18.18
C PRO A 138 -24.25 -6.10 17.50
N ALA A 139 -25.32 -5.90 16.71
CA ALA A 139 -26.15 -6.99 16.19
C ALA A 139 -25.39 -8.01 15.32
N TYR A 140 -24.32 -7.60 14.64
CA TYR A 140 -23.50 -8.50 13.82
C TYR A 140 -22.70 -9.53 14.63
N LEU A 141 -22.57 -9.35 15.94
CA LEU A 141 -21.94 -10.33 16.84
C LEU A 141 -22.93 -11.39 17.34
N LEU A 142 -24.23 -11.21 17.07
CA LEU A 142 -25.31 -12.09 17.51
C LEU A 142 -25.85 -12.88 16.31
N ASP A 143 -26.17 -14.14 16.53
CA ASP A 143 -26.86 -14.98 15.57
C ASP A 143 -28.29 -14.43 15.36
N PRO A 144 -28.70 -14.13 14.11
CA PRO A 144 -30.04 -13.62 13.82
C PRO A 144 -31.18 -14.54 14.27
N LEU A 145 -30.94 -15.86 14.30
CA LEU A 145 -31.97 -16.86 14.58
C LEU A 145 -32.08 -17.20 16.08
N THR A 146 -30.94 -17.19 16.78
CA THR A 146 -30.88 -17.62 18.20
C THR A 146 -30.60 -16.48 19.17
N GLY A 147 -30.19 -15.31 18.67
CA GLY A 147 -29.77 -14.16 19.48
C GLY A 147 -28.50 -14.41 20.30
N ARG A 148 -27.84 -15.56 20.12
CA ARG A 148 -26.62 -15.94 20.84
C ARG A 148 -25.41 -15.31 20.19
N GLN A 149 -24.41 -14.94 20.99
CA GLN A 149 -23.17 -14.42 20.44
C GLN A 149 -22.44 -15.52 19.65
N VAL A 150 -22.14 -15.25 18.37
CA VAL A 150 -21.46 -16.21 17.47
C VAL A 150 -19.97 -16.30 17.78
N THR A 151 -19.41 -15.23 18.34
CA THR A 151 -18.03 -15.20 18.84
C THR A 151 -18.02 -15.55 20.33
N PRO A 152 -17.09 -16.42 20.79
CA PRO A 152 -16.86 -16.58 22.22
C PRO A 152 -16.57 -15.20 22.84
N SER A 153 -17.25 -14.90 23.94
CA SER A 153 -17.04 -13.62 24.62
C SER A 153 -15.60 -13.53 25.12
N VAL A 154 -14.92 -12.42 24.79
CA VAL A 154 -13.61 -12.09 25.36
C VAL A 154 -13.72 -11.37 26.70
N ALA A 155 -14.94 -11.08 27.17
CA ALA A 155 -15.16 -10.31 28.40
C ALA A 155 -14.63 -11.03 29.66
N THR A 156 -14.61 -12.36 29.64
CA THR A 156 -14.10 -13.20 30.73
C THR A 156 -12.78 -13.87 30.37
N GLN A 157 -12.10 -13.42 29.32
CA GLN A 157 -10.79 -13.97 28.98
C GLN A 157 -9.79 -13.51 30.04
N GLU A 158 -9.28 -14.47 30.82
CA GLU A 158 -8.24 -14.20 31.80
C GLU A 158 -6.96 -13.76 31.07
N MET A 159 -6.44 -12.61 31.46
CA MET A 159 -5.15 -12.14 30.98
C MET A 159 -4.05 -12.86 31.78
N GLU A 160 -3.03 -13.34 31.07
CA GLU A 160 -1.87 -13.97 31.72
C GLU A 160 -1.22 -12.97 32.69
N ASN A 161 -1.15 -13.32 33.98
CA ASN A 161 -0.44 -12.52 34.97
C ASN A 161 1.08 -12.58 34.74
N GLU A 162 1.82 -11.62 35.29
CA GLU A 162 3.28 -11.56 35.12
C GLU A 162 3.99 -12.84 35.59
N ASP A 163 3.50 -13.44 36.68
CA ASP A 163 4.04 -14.68 37.21
C ASP A 163 3.75 -15.88 36.28
N ASP A 164 2.56 -15.93 35.69
CA ASP A 164 2.18 -16.97 34.74
C ASP A 164 3.03 -16.86 33.47
N ARG A 165 3.24 -15.64 32.98
CA ARG A 165 4.12 -15.32 31.86
C ARG A 165 5.55 -15.77 32.12
N ARG A 166 6.08 -15.46 33.30
CA ARG A 166 7.43 -15.88 33.72
C ARG A 166 7.54 -17.40 33.78
N ARG A 167 6.54 -18.09 34.36
CA ARG A 167 6.50 -19.56 34.43
C ARG A 167 6.42 -20.19 33.04
N ARG A 168 5.60 -19.64 32.13
CA ARG A 168 5.49 -20.08 30.74
C ARG A 168 6.82 -19.90 30.00
N GLN A 169 7.46 -18.74 30.14
CA GLN A 169 8.76 -18.48 29.53
C GLN A 169 9.84 -19.46 30.02
N ALA A 170 9.87 -19.74 31.33
CA ALA A 170 10.79 -20.72 31.89
C ALA A 170 10.55 -22.14 31.32
N ARG A 171 9.29 -22.54 31.14
CA ARG A 171 8.94 -23.82 30.48
C ARG A 171 9.43 -23.85 29.03
N ILE A 172 9.18 -22.79 28.26
CA ILE A 172 9.62 -22.70 26.86
C ILE A 172 11.14 -22.79 26.78
N ASN A 173 11.86 -22.02 27.60
CA ASN A 173 13.33 -22.05 27.64
C ASN A 173 13.87 -23.43 27.99
N ARG A 174 13.21 -24.15 28.90
CA ARG A 174 13.56 -25.54 29.24
C ARG A 174 13.38 -26.48 28.06
N VAL A 175 12.26 -26.37 27.33
CA VAL A 175 12.00 -27.19 26.14
C VAL A 175 13.04 -26.90 25.05
N LEU A 176 13.38 -25.63 24.81
CA LEU A 176 14.42 -25.26 23.85
C LEU A 176 15.78 -25.85 24.25
N ALA A 177 16.17 -25.72 25.52
CA ALA A 177 17.42 -26.30 26.01
C ALA A 177 17.47 -27.83 25.88
N LEU A 178 16.33 -28.51 26.09
CA LEU A 178 16.24 -29.96 25.86
C LEU A 178 16.34 -30.29 24.38
N ARG A 179 15.65 -29.56 23.50
CA ARG A 179 15.75 -29.72 22.06
C ARG A 179 17.20 -29.61 21.60
N ASP A 180 17.92 -28.61 22.07
CA ASP A 180 19.30 -28.36 21.66
C ASP A 180 20.25 -29.45 22.19
N ARG A 181 20.03 -29.97 23.40
CA ARG A 181 20.78 -31.13 23.93
C ARG A 181 20.50 -32.43 23.19
N HIS A 182 19.29 -32.57 22.65
CA HIS A 182 18.89 -33.73 21.85
C HIS A 182 19.10 -33.51 20.35
N ALA A 183 19.69 -32.38 19.94
CA ALA A 183 20.08 -32.19 18.56
C ALA A 183 21.14 -33.25 18.21
N PRO A 184 21.03 -33.90 17.04
CA PRO A 184 22.05 -34.83 16.59
C PRO A 184 23.38 -34.08 16.44
N ASP A 185 24.48 -34.75 16.81
CA ASP A 185 25.82 -34.20 16.62
C ASP A 185 26.05 -33.89 15.14
N GLU A 186 26.75 -32.79 14.87
CA GLU A 186 27.19 -32.49 13.51
C GLU A 186 28.10 -33.62 13.01
N VAL A 187 27.78 -34.15 11.83
CA VAL A 187 28.61 -35.18 11.22
C VAL A 187 29.95 -34.55 10.87
N GLU A 188 31.02 -34.97 11.57
CA GLU A 188 32.38 -34.58 11.21
C GLU A 188 32.73 -35.22 9.87
N TYR A 189 32.64 -34.43 8.80
CA TYR A 189 33.09 -34.84 7.48
C TYR A 189 34.61 -34.95 7.47
N THR A 190 35.13 -36.08 7.03
CA THR A 190 36.57 -36.24 6.77
C THR A 190 37.07 -35.21 5.75
N ALA A 191 38.36 -34.89 5.74
CA ALA A 191 38.94 -33.95 4.77
C ALA A 191 38.61 -34.34 3.30
N ARG A 192 38.50 -35.64 3.03
CA ARG A 192 38.07 -36.19 1.74
C ARG A 192 36.62 -35.84 1.43
N GLU A 193 35.71 -36.04 2.37
CA GLU A 193 34.29 -35.72 2.22
C GLU A 193 34.05 -34.22 2.10
N MET A 194 34.75 -33.42 2.90
CA MET A 194 34.75 -31.96 2.77
C MET A 194 35.21 -31.51 1.37
N GLY A 195 36.23 -32.17 0.80
CA GLY A 195 36.67 -31.94 -0.57
C GLY A 195 35.60 -32.31 -1.61
N MET A 196 34.87 -33.41 -1.42
CA MET A 196 33.76 -33.82 -2.28
C MET A 196 32.59 -32.83 -2.21
N ILE A 197 32.21 -32.41 -1.01
CA ILE A 197 31.14 -31.41 -0.79
C ILE A 197 31.53 -30.07 -1.43
N ALA A 198 32.76 -29.60 -1.21
CA ALA A 198 33.26 -28.37 -1.81
C ALA A 198 33.21 -28.40 -3.35
N ARG A 199 33.57 -29.54 -3.94
CA ARG A 199 33.48 -29.74 -5.39
C ARG A 199 32.04 -29.69 -5.89
N VAL A 200 31.11 -30.40 -5.24
CA VAL A 200 29.69 -30.38 -5.61
C VAL A 200 29.11 -28.97 -5.51
N LEU A 201 29.44 -28.23 -4.45
CA LEU A 201 29.01 -26.85 -4.28
C LEU A 201 29.62 -25.91 -5.33
N ALA A 202 30.89 -26.10 -5.70
CA ALA A 202 31.55 -25.35 -6.76
C ALA A 202 30.91 -25.61 -8.14
N GLU A 203 30.62 -26.87 -8.45
CA GLU A 203 29.90 -27.27 -9.67
C GLU A 203 28.48 -26.65 -9.70
N ARG A 204 27.77 -26.66 -8.57
CA ARG A 204 26.45 -26.01 -8.47
C ARG A 204 26.53 -24.50 -8.70
N ARG A 205 27.51 -23.82 -8.10
CA ARG A 205 27.73 -22.37 -8.32
C ARG A 205 28.10 -22.07 -9.77
N ALA A 206 28.93 -22.90 -10.39
CA ALA A 206 29.28 -22.76 -11.81
C ALA A 206 28.04 -22.89 -12.71
N ARG A 207 27.17 -23.88 -12.46
CA ARG A 207 25.90 -24.03 -13.19
C ARG A 207 24.97 -22.83 -12.98
N GLN A 208 24.85 -22.33 -11.76
CA GLN A 208 24.06 -21.13 -11.47
C GLN A 208 24.61 -19.89 -12.20
N LYS A 209 25.95 -19.74 -12.24
CA LYS A 209 26.61 -18.66 -12.98
C LYS A 209 26.33 -18.77 -14.48
N MET A 210 26.50 -19.96 -15.06
CA MET A 210 26.18 -20.22 -16.47
C MET A 210 24.72 -19.91 -16.80
N PHE A 211 23.79 -20.26 -15.91
CA PHE A 211 22.37 -19.94 -16.09
C PHE A 211 22.11 -18.42 -16.02
N GLY A 212 22.79 -17.70 -15.12
CA GLY A 212 22.76 -16.25 -15.04
C GLY A 212 23.30 -15.59 -16.32
N GLU A 213 24.48 -16.02 -16.79
CA GLU A 213 25.08 -15.52 -18.04
C GLU A 213 24.22 -15.82 -19.28
N TYR A 214 23.57 -16.98 -19.31
CA TYR A 214 22.61 -17.32 -20.36
C TYR A 214 21.39 -16.40 -20.32
N LYS A 215 20.81 -16.18 -19.13
CA LYS A 215 19.69 -15.26 -18.94
C LYS A 215 20.03 -13.84 -19.41
N GLU A 216 21.18 -13.31 -19.01
CA GLU A 216 21.65 -11.98 -19.43
C GLU A 216 21.83 -11.87 -20.95
N ARG A 217 22.31 -12.94 -21.59
CA ARG A 217 22.46 -12.99 -23.06
C ARG A 217 21.11 -12.95 -23.76
N VAL A 218 20.16 -13.78 -23.31
CA VAL A 218 18.80 -13.83 -23.87
C VAL A 218 18.09 -12.49 -23.68
N GLU A 219 18.21 -11.84 -22.52
CA GLU A 219 17.64 -10.51 -22.29
C GLU A 219 18.26 -9.45 -23.20
N ARG A 220 19.58 -9.52 -23.47
CA ARG A 220 20.26 -8.63 -24.41
C ARG A 220 19.82 -8.84 -25.86
N GLU A 221 19.69 -10.09 -26.29
CA GLU A 221 19.23 -10.43 -27.64
C GLU A 221 17.75 -10.06 -27.85
N ALA A 222 16.89 -10.32 -26.86
CA ALA A 222 15.49 -9.90 -26.88
C ALA A 222 15.34 -8.36 -26.88
N GLY A 223 16.21 -7.64 -26.17
CA GLY A 223 16.27 -6.17 -26.20
C GLY A 223 16.78 -5.61 -27.53
N GLY A 224 17.68 -6.30 -28.23
CA GLY A 224 18.24 -5.87 -29.51
C GLY A 224 17.35 -6.14 -30.73
N ILE A 225 16.43 -7.11 -30.66
CA ILE A 225 15.47 -7.41 -31.74
C ILE A 225 14.36 -6.33 -31.82
N GLY A 226 14.10 -5.61 -30.72
CA GLY A 226 13.16 -4.48 -30.70
C GLY A 226 13.64 -3.23 -31.43
N GLU A 227 14.95 -3.02 -31.57
CA GLU A 227 15.52 -1.81 -32.20
C GLU A 227 15.68 -1.90 -33.72
N ILE A 228 15.65 -3.11 -34.30
CA ILE A 228 15.86 -3.31 -35.76
C ILE A 228 14.53 -3.24 -36.55
N LEU A 229 13.37 -3.33 -35.88
CA LEU A 229 12.05 -3.27 -36.53
C LEU A 229 11.43 -1.87 -36.59
N GLU A 230 12.02 -0.84 -35.98
CA GLU A 230 11.53 0.56 -36.08
C GLU A 230 12.33 1.44 -37.07
N ALA A 231 13.29 0.87 -37.81
CA ALA A 231 14.13 1.61 -38.78
C ALA A 231 13.99 1.12 -40.24
N GLY A 232 12.86 0.50 -40.60
CA GLY A 232 12.56 0.03 -41.96
C GLY A 232 11.25 0.59 -42.50
#